data_AF-A0A1G5ICY8-F1
#
_entry.id   AF-A0A1G5ICY8-F1
#
_cell.length_a   1.000
_cell.length_b   1.000
_cell.length_c   1.000
_cell.angle_alpha   90.00
_cell.angle_beta   90.00
_cell.angle_gamma   90.00
#
_symmetry.space_group_name_H-M   'P 1'
#
loop_
_entity.id
_entity.type
_entity.pdbx_description
1 polymer ?
#
loop_
_entity_poly.entity_id
_entity_poly.type
_entity_poly.pdbx_seq_one_letter_code
_entity_poly.pdbx_strand_id
1 'polypeptide(L)'
;MRRVLLQNGFLSDGLFNDMRQKATPILSEYYNIGDGWLVLAEAMDMIEQGYDKILIVHPFGCLVSHVAERGALKKLRQLYPMANINTIEYDYEQSQTLRESRIILATS
;
A
#
# COMPACT_ATOMS: atom_id res chain seq x y z
N MET A 1 -3.42 -9.51 21.21
CA MET A 1 -3.54 -8.17 20.58
C MET A 1 -4.63 -8.13 19.52
N ARG A 2 -4.52 -8.87 18.40
CA ARG A 2 -5.50 -8.89 17.30
C ARG A 2 -6.96 -9.08 17.73
N ARG A 3 -7.24 -10.06 18.59
CA ARG A 3 -8.59 -10.31 19.13
C ARG A 3 -9.18 -9.08 19.84
N VAL A 4 -8.35 -8.34 20.57
CA VAL A 4 -8.78 -7.14 21.31
C VAL A 4 -9.08 -6.00 20.34
N LEU A 5 -8.28 -5.83 19.30
CA LEU A 5 -8.51 -4.82 18.25
C LEU A 5 -9.86 -5.05 17.55
N LEU A 6 -10.11 -6.28 17.10
CA LEU A 6 -11.35 -6.65 16.42
C LEU A 6 -12.59 -6.46 17.32
N GLN A 7 -12.48 -6.81 18.61
CA GLN A 7 -13.57 -6.62 19.58
C GLN A 7 -13.92 -5.15 19.81
N ASN A 8 -13.00 -4.22 19.53
CA ASN A 8 -13.20 -2.78 19.68
C ASN A 8 -13.43 -2.09 18.32
N GLY A 9 -13.74 -2.85 17.26
CA GLY A 9 -14.07 -2.30 15.94
C GLY A 9 -12.87 -1.84 15.11
N PHE A 10 -11.65 -2.21 15.50
CA PHE A 10 -10.45 -1.95 14.70
C PHE A 10 -10.21 -3.09 13.70
N LEU A 11 -9.94 -2.73 12.46
CA LEU A 11 -9.40 -3.64 11.46
C LEU A 11 -7.91 -3.87 11.75
N SER A 12 -7.45 -5.08 11.48
CA SER A 12 -6.04 -5.43 11.56
C SER A 12 -5.68 -6.21 10.30
N ASP A 13 -4.44 -6.09 9.87
CA ASP A 13 -3.91 -6.92 8.79
C ASP A 13 -3.91 -8.41 9.15
N GLY A 14 -3.52 -9.22 8.17
CA GLY A 14 -3.20 -10.63 8.35
C GLY A 14 -2.11 -10.89 9.40
N LEU A 15 -1.89 -12.15 9.72
CA LEU A 15 -0.77 -12.50 10.60
C LEU A 15 0.55 -12.17 9.90
N PHE A 16 1.57 -11.77 10.66
CA PHE A 16 2.86 -11.34 10.12
C PHE A 16 3.44 -12.31 9.06
N ASN A 17 3.42 -13.62 9.34
CA ASN A 17 3.95 -14.62 8.41
C ASN A 17 3.13 -14.72 7.11
N ASP A 18 1.81 -14.54 7.20
CA ASP A 18 0.92 -14.56 6.03
C ASP A 18 1.18 -13.33 5.16
N MET A 19 1.30 -12.16 5.78
CA MET A 19 1.63 -10.91 5.09
C MET A 19 3.01 -11.00 4.42
N ARG A 20 4.01 -11.55 5.12
CA ARG A 20 5.37 -11.73 4.59
C ARG A 20 5.39 -12.63 3.35
N GLN A 21 4.68 -13.75 3.39
CA GLN A 21 4.58 -14.66 2.25
C GLN A 21 3.79 -14.03 1.09
N LYS A 22 2.75 -13.25 1.40
CA LYS A 22 1.88 -12.62 0.39
C LYS A 22 2.64 -11.75 -0.60
N ALA A 23 3.63 -10.98 -0.15
CA ALA A 23 4.42 -10.12 -1.03
C ALA A 23 5.55 -10.82 -1.81
N THR A 24 5.87 -12.08 -1.47
CA THR A 24 6.96 -12.86 -2.09
C THR A 24 6.88 -12.98 -3.62
N PRO A 25 5.69 -13.05 -4.27
CA PRO A 25 5.58 -13.05 -5.73
C PRO A 25 6.06 -11.76 -6.42
N ILE A 26 6.26 -10.68 -5.67
CA ILE A 26 6.66 -9.36 -6.19
C ILE A 26 8.06 -8.99 -5.69
N LEU A 27 8.34 -9.20 -4.40
CA LEU A 27 9.54 -8.75 -3.73
C LEU A 27 10.03 -9.82 -2.75
N SER A 28 11.34 -9.97 -2.59
CA SER A 28 11.90 -10.88 -1.59
C SER A 28 11.51 -10.48 -0.17
N GLU A 29 11.21 -11.46 0.69
CA GLU A 29 10.97 -11.24 2.12
C GLU A 29 12.17 -10.63 2.87
N TYR A 30 13.37 -10.73 2.27
CA TYR A 30 14.60 -10.13 2.79
C TYR A 30 14.74 -8.65 2.45
N TYR A 31 13.88 -8.11 1.59
CA TYR A 31 13.87 -6.68 1.30
C TYR A 31 13.13 -5.94 2.42
N ASN A 32 13.87 -5.58 3.45
CA ASN A 32 13.39 -4.96 4.70
C ASN A 32 13.80 -3.49 4.85
N ILE A 33 14.09 -2.81 3.74
CA ILE A 33 14.46 -1.39 3.73
C ILE A 33 13.17 -0.55 3.75
N GLY A 34 13.04 0.35 4.74
CA GLY A 34 11.80 1.11 4.99
C GLY A 34 10.61 0.17 5.18
N ASP A 35 9.48 0.45 4.52
CA ASP A 35 8.29 -0.42 4.59
C ASP A 35 8.45 -1.72 3.78
N GLY A 36 9.48 -1.81 2.92
CA GLY A 36 9.89 -3.03 2.24
C GLY A 36 8.77 -3.74 1.50
N TRP A 37 8.53 -5.01 1.85
CA TRP A 37 7.47 -5.84 1.28
C TRP A 37 6.08 -5.58 1.91
N LEU A 38 5.99 -4.85 3.02
CA LEU A 38 4.78 -4.71 3.82
C LEU A 38 3.67 -3.97 3.06
N VAL A 39 3.99 -2.81 2.46
CA VAL A 39 3.03 -2.02 1.67
C VAL A 39 2.37 -2.84 0.56
N LEU A 40 3.14 -3.70 -0.10
CA LEU A 40 2.61 -4.60 -1.12
C LEU A 40 1.67 -5.64 -0.51
N ALA A 41 2.08 -6.25 0.60
CA ALA A 41 1.27 -7.23 1.30
C ALA A 41 -0.06 -6.63 1.78
N GLU A 42 -0.04 -5.43 2.35
CA GLU A 42 -1.22 -4.69 2.81
C GLU A 42 -2.15 -4.38 1.63
N ALA A 43 -1.62 -3.86 0.52
CA ALA A 43 -2.41 -3.61 -0.68
C ALA A 43 -3.08 -4.90 -1.22
N MET A 44 -2.32 -6.00 -1.30
CA MET A 44 -2.84 -7.30 -1.73
C MET A 44 -3.91 -7.84 -0.77
N ASP A 45 -3.70 -7.70 0.54
CA ASP A 45 -4.64 -8.14 1.57
C ASP A 45 -5.95 -7.34 1.52
N MET A 46 -5.87 -6.02 1.34
CA MET A 46 -7.05 -5.18 1.15
C MET A 46 -7.82 -5.59 -0.12
N ILE A 47 -7.13 -5.82 -1.24
CA ILE A 47 -7.83 -6.21 -2.48
C ILE A 47 -8.58 -7.54 -2.28
N GLU A 48 -7.97 -8.51 -1.60
CA GLU A 48 -8.58 -9.80 -1.28
C GLU A 48 -9.76 -9.68 -0.29
N GLN A 49 -9.76 -8.65 0.56
CA GLN A 49 -10.89 -8.30 1.43
C GLN A 49 -12.04 -7.59 0.67
N GLY A 50 -11.88 -7.32 -0.63
CA GLY A 50 -12.91 -6.74 -1.49
C GLY A 50 -12.77 -5.24 -1.75
N TYR A 51 -11.65 -4.62 -1.36
CA TYR A 51 -11.37 -3.23 -1.71
C TYR A 51 -10.89 -3.14 -3.17
N ASP A 52 -11.61 -2.40 -4.01
CA ASP A 52 -11.32 -2.24 -5.44
C ASP A 52 -10.47 -1.00 -5.74
N LYS A 53 -10.35 -0.07 -4.79
CA LYS A 53 -9.57 1.16 -4.91
C LYS A 53 -8.54 1.26 -3.79
N ILE A 54 -7.26 1.27 -4.16
CA ILE A 54 -6.13 1.37 -3.23
C ILE A 54 -5.35 2.63 -3.53
N LEU A 55 -5.26 3.53 -2.55
CA LEU A 55 -4.41 4.71 -2.60
C LEU A 55 -3.25 4.52 -1.62
N ILE A 56 -2.03 4.42 -2.17
CA ILE A 56 -0.81 4.39 -1.37
C ILE A 56 -0.26 5.81 -1.26
N VAL A 57 -0.11 6.28 -0.02
CA VAL A 57 0.33 7.65 0.26
C VAL A 57 1.71 7.57 0.91
N HIS A 58 2.72 8.11 0.25
CA HIS A 58 4.08 8.11 0.77
C HIS A 58 4.61 9.53 0.91
N PRO A 59 5.54 9.78 1.85
CA PRO A 59 6.12 11.11 2.00
C PRO A 59 6.90 11.51 0.74
N PHE A 60 6.91 12.82 0.47
CA PHE A 60 7.70 13.40 -0.61
C PHE A 60 9.18 13.03 -0.47
N GLY A 61 9.82 12.68 -1.60
CA GLY A 61 11.25 12.34 -1.63
C GLY A 61 11.64 11.02 -0.95
N CYS A 62 10.68 10.15 -0.58
CA CYS A 62 10.99 8.85 0.00
C CYS A 62 11.69 7.94 -1.02
N LEU A 63 13.01 7.78 -0.90
CA LEU A 63 13.80 6.94 -1.80
C LEU A 63 13.35 5.48 -1.77
N VAL A 64 12.91 5.00 -0.61
CA VAL A 64 12.38 3.64 -0.46
C VAL A 64 11.14 3.44 -1.33
N SER A 65 10.14 4.33 -1.23
CA SER A 65 8.94 4.26 -2.07
C SER A 65 9.28 4.37 -3.56
N HIS A 66 10.26 5.20 -3.92
CA HIS A 66 10.68 5.36 -5.31
C HIS A 66 11.34 4.11 -5.89
N VAL A 67 12.18 3.42 -5.12
CA VAL A 67 12.99 2.29 -5.61
C VAL A 67 12.27 0.96 -5.42
N ALA A 68 11.65 0.74 -4.26
CA ALA A 68 11.00 -0.51 -3.91
C ALA A 68 9.59 -0.60 -4.49
N GLU A 69 8.79 0.46 -4.28
CA GLU A 69 7.34 0.40 -4.49
C GLU A 69 6.97 0.66 -5.94
N ARG A 70 7.50 1.73 -6.56
CA ARG A 70 7.20 2.04 -7.98
C ARG A 70 7.62 0.91 -8.93
N GLY A 71 8.74 0.25 -8.65
CA GLY A 71 9.20 -0.92 -9.41
C GLY A 71 8.24 -2.12 -9.26
N ALA A 72 7.74 -2.34 -8.04
CA ALA A 72 6.82 -3.41 -7.71
C ALA A 72 5.38 -3.16 -8.22
N LEU A 73 4.97 -1.90 -8.34
CA LEU A 73 3.60 -1.51 -8.66
C LEU A 73 3.12 -2.06 -10.01
N LYS A 74 4.00 -2.16 -11.00
CA LYS A 74 3.69 -2.77 -12.29
C LYS A 74 3.26 -4.23 -12.13
N LYS A 75 3.98 -4.99 -11.31
CA LYS A 75 3.69 -6.40 -11.06
C LYS A 75 2.41 -6.54 -10.22
N LEU A 76 2.22 -5.68 -9.23
CA LEU A 76 1.01 -5.66 -8.41
C LEU A 76 -0.25 -5.45 -9.28
N ARG A 77 -0.25 -4.47 -10.18
CA ARG A 77 -1.35 -4.23 -11.13
C ARG A 77 -1.58 -5.38 -12.10
N GLN A 78 -0.55 -6.16 -12.44
CA GLN A 78 -0.70 -7.36 -13.27
C GLN A 78 -1.39 -8.50 -12.51
N LEU A 79 -1.12 -8.62 -11.20
CA LEU A 79 -1.75 -9.64 -10.35
C LEU A 79 -3.21 -9.30 -10.04
N TYR A 80 -3.51 -8.00 -9.87
CA TYR A 80 -4.85 -7.51 -9.55
C TYR A 80 -5.34 -6.50 -10.60
N PRO A 81 -5.61 -6.94 -11.85
CA PRO A 81 -6.03 -6.05 -12.94
C PRO A 81 -7.40 -5.39 -12.71
N MET A 82 -8.20 -5.94 -11.78
CA MET A 82 -9.51 -5.42 -11.41
C MET A 82 -9.43 -4.28 -10.39
N ALA A 83 -8.29 -4.09 -9.71
CA ALA A 83 -8.12 -3.08 -8.68
C ALA A 83 -7.52 -1.80 -9.26
N ASN A 84 -8.06 -0.65 -8.87
CA ASN A 84 -7.49 0.66 -9.16
C ASN A 84 -6.45 1.03 -8.09
N ILE A 85 -5.17 0.80 -8.41
CA ILE A 85 -4.05 1.01 -7.49
C ILE A 85 -3.27 2.25 -7.91
N ASN A 86 -3.33 3.30 -7.09
CA ASN A 86 -2.65 4.57 -7.31
C ASN A 86 -1.73 4.91 -6.14
N THR A 87 -0.68 5.67 -6.45
CA THR A 87 0.28 6.15 -5.45
C THR A 87 0.40 7.67 -5.57
N ILE A 88 0.55 8.36 -4.44
CA ILE A 88 0.82 9.80 -4.41
C ILE A 88 1.94 10.13 -3.44
N GLU A 89 2.72 11.14 -3.80
CA GLU A 89 3.66 11.81 -2.91
C GLU A 89 2.92 12.89 -2.14
N TYR A 90 2.89 12.73 -0.82
CA TYR A 90 2.33 13.72 0.06
C TYR A 90 3.41 14.69 0.55
N ASP A 91 3.26 15.94 0.16
CA ASP A 91 4.15 17.05 0.49
C ASP A 91 3.36 18.11 1.27
N TYR A 92 3.73 18.35 2.53
CA TYR A 92 3.05 19.32 3.39
C TYR A 92 3.26 20.76 2.93
N GLU A 93 4.31 21.03 2.16
CA GLU A 93 4.61 22.38 1.63
C GLU A 93 3.75 22.72 0.40
N GLN A 94 3.10 21.73 -0.21
CA GLN A 94 2.16 21.96 -1.31
C GLN A 94 0.83 22.55 -0.81
N SER A 95 0.24 23.38 -1.67
CA SER A 95 -1.06 23.98 -1.41
C SER A 95 -2.11 22.91 -1.12
N GLN A 96 -3.05 23.24 -0.22
CA GLN A 96 -4.13 22.33 0.17
C GLN A 96 -4.92 21.84 -1.06
N THR A 97 -5.26 22.74 -1.97
CA THR A 97 -6.00 22.42 -3.20
C THR A 97 -5.27 21.40 -4.06
N LEU A 98 -3.94 21.48 -4.17
CA LEU A 98 -3.16 20.52 -4.94
C LEU A 98 -3.14 19.14 -4.27
N ARG A 99 -2.99 19.09 -2.94
CA ARG A 99 -3.06 17.85 -2.16
C ARG A 99 -4.42 17.17 -2.30
N GLU A 100 -5.51 17.92 -2.13
CA GLU A 100 -6.87 17.42 -2.26
C GLU A 100 -7.15 16.91 -3.68
N SER A 101 -6.78 17.68 -4.69
CA SER A 101 -6.97 17.29 -6.10
C SER A 101 -6.25 15.97 -6.43
N ARG A 102 -5.01 15.77 -5.95
CA ARG A 102 -4.27 14.52 -6.14
C ARG A 102 -4.96 13.32 -5.49
N ILE A 103 -5.47 13.47 -4.27
CA ILE A 103 -6.19 12.41 -3.56
C ILE A 103 -7.49 12.07 -4.30
N ILE A 104 -8.27 13.08 -4.68
CA ILE A 104 -9.54 12.92 -5.39
C ILE A 104 -9.31 12.19 -6.71
N LEU A 105 -8.35 12.64 -7.53
CA LEU A 105 -8.06 12.02 -8.83
C LEU A 105 -7.54 10.59 -8.69
N ALA A 106 -6.80 10.28 -7.63
CA ALA A 106 -6.28 8.93 -7.40
C ALA A 106 -7.33 7.94 -6.86
N THR A 107 -8.45 8.44 -6.33
CA THR A 107 -9.53 7.63 -5.72
C THR A 107 -10.83 7.65 -6.53
N SER A 108 -10.94 8.53 -7.53
CA SER A 108 -12.06 8.57 -8.48
C SER A 108 -12.06 7.32 -9.36
#